data_AF-J1A4Q6-F1
#
_entry.id   AF-J1A4Q6-F1
#
_cell.length_a   1.000
_cell.length_b   1.000
_cell.length_c   1.000
_cell.angle_alpha   90.00
_cell.angle_beta   90.00
_cell.angle_gamma   90.00
#
_symmetry.space_group_name_H-M   'P 1'
#
loop_
_entity.id
_entity.type
_entity.pdbx_description
1 polymer ?
#
loop_
_entity_poly.entity_id
_entity_poly.type
_entity_poly.pdbx_seq_one_letter_code
_entity_poly.pdbx_strand_id
1 'polypeptide(L)'
;MLSNTIDQSARLIKARLARGFRSAKEAARYFGWNYSSYIQHEQGLRGISRASAKYAKAFRISEGWLLTGEGDGPSFPIPATKQTVDEQIINLLQKTTQPDKETILHLLNRLHAKEKK
;
A
#
# COMPACT_ATOMS: atom_id res chain seq x y z
N MET A 1 9.77 -7.48 -26.11
CA MET A 1 8.42 -6.91 -25.95
C MET A 1 7.70 -7.39 -24.68
N LEU A 2 7.96 -8.59 -24.15
CA LEU A 2 7.29 -9.10 -22.93
C LEU A 2 7.66 -8.35 -21.63
N SER A 3 8.84 -7.71 -21.56
CA SER A 3 9.30 -6.98 -20.37
C SER A 3 8.42 -5.77 -20.03
N ASN A 4 8.11 -4.93 -21.01
CA ASN A 4 7.44 -3.66 -20.76
C ASN A 4 5.99 -3.82 -20.23
N THR A 5 5.26 -4.85 -20.69
CA THR A 5 3.89 -5.14 -20.21
C THR A 5 3.89 -5.65 -18.76
N ILE A 6 4.90 -6.44 -18.38
CA ILE A 6 5.07 -6.92 -17.00
C ILE A 6 5.38 -5.74 -16.08
N ASP A 7 6.17 -4.78 -16.54
CA ASP A 7 6.51 -3.59 -15.76
C ASP A 7 5.28 -2.69 -15.54
N GLN A 8 4.43 -2.54 -16.55
CA GLN A 8 3.17 -1.78 -16.48
C GLN A 8 2.15 -2.42 -15.53
N SER A 9 1.99 -3.75 -15.61
CA SER A 9 1.05 -4.48 -14.76
C SER A 9 1.47 -4.43 -13.28
N ALA A 10 2.76 -4.58 -13.00
CA ALA A 10 3.33 -4.43 -11.67
C ALA A 10 3.10 -3.02 -11.09
N ARG A 11 3.32 -1.97 -11.90
CA ARG A 11 3.03 -0.58 -11.50
C ARG A 11 1.55 -0.33 -11.23
N LEU A 12 0.66 -0.92 -12.03
CA LEU A 12 -0.78 -0.82 -11.81
C LEU A 12 -1.20 -1.46 -10.47
N ILE A 13 -0.66 -2.66 -10.16
CA ILE A 13 -0.88 -3.33 -8.87
C ILE A 13 -0.37 -2.45 -7.72
N LYS A 14 0.85 -1.88 -7.85
CA LYS A 14 1.44 -0.99 -6.84
C LYS A 14 0.55 0.23 -6.58
N ALA A 15 0.03 0.85 -7.63
CA ALA A 15 -0.87 1.99 -7.53
C ALA A 15 -2.20 1.64 -6.83
N ARG A 16 -2.78 0.48 -7.15
CA ARG A 16 -3.99 -0.02 -6.48
C ARG A 16 -3.78 -0.22 -4.98
N LEU A 17 -2.69 -0.89 -4.60
CA LEU A 17 -2.36 -1.18 -3.20
C LEU A 17 -2.12 0.11 -2.42
N ALA A 18 -1.33 1.03 -2.97
CA ALA A 18 -1.10 2.33 -2.36
C ALA A 18 -2.41 3.12 -2.19
N ARG A 19 -3.35 3.02 -3.14
CA ARG A 19 -4.65 3.67 -3.00
C ARG A 19 -5.55 3.04 -1.91
N GLY A 20 -5.16 1.89 -1.36
CA GLY A 20 -5.80 1.22 -0.23
C GLY A 20 -6.67 0.01 -0.59
N PHE A 21 -6.72 -0.40 -1.86
CA PHE A 21 -7.57 -1.51 -2.29
C PHE A 21 -6.83 -2.84 -2.20
N ARG A 22 -7.37 -3.76 -1.40
CA ARG A 22 -6.76 -5.08 -1.12
C ARG A 22 -6.91 -6.04 -2.29
N SER A 23 -7.88 -5.80 -3.17
CA SER A 23 -8.10 -6.63 -4.36
C SER A 23 -8.49 -5.83 -5.60
N ALA A 24 -8.22 -6.39 -6.78
CA ALA A 24 -8.65 -5.82 -8.04
C ALA A 24 -10.18 -5.72 -8.16
N LYS A 25 -10.90 -6.70 -7.59
CA LYS A 25 -12.37 -6.70 -7.54
C LYS A 25 -12.92 -5.54 -6.73
N GLU A 26 -12.27 -5.23 -5.61
CA GLU A 26 -12.63 -4.08 -4.77
C GLU A 26 -12.44 -2.75 -5.51
N ALA A 27 -11.28 -2.55 -6.14
CA ALA A 27 -10.99 -1.35 -6.93
C ALA A 27 -11.96 -1.21 -8.11
N ALA A 28 -12.18 -2.30 -8.88
CA ALA A 28 -13.10 -2.29 -10.01
C ALA A 28 -14.53 -1.93 -9.58
N ARG A 29 -15.00 -2.50 -8.46
CA ARG A 29 -16.32 -2.15 -7.92
C ARG A 29 -16.39 -0.68 -7.48
N TYR A 30 -15.37 -0.19 -6.77
CA TYR A 30 -15.32 1.19 -6.27
C TYR A 30 -15.34 2.22 -7.40
N PHE A 31 -14.56 2.01 -8.46
CA PHE A 31 -14.48 2.94 -9.59
C PHE A 31 -15.46 2.64 -10.73
N GLY A 32 -16.34 1.64 -10.59
CA GLY A 32 -17.31 1.26 -11.61
C GLY A 32 -16.68 0.69 -12.89
N TRP A 33 -15.59 -0.07 -12.78
CA TRP A 33 -14.91 -0.69 -13.91
C TRP A 33 -15.39 -2.13 -14.12
N ASN A 34 -15.29 -2.60 -15.38
CA ASN A 34 -15.42 -4.02 -15.65
C ASN A 34 -14.24 -4.77 -14.99
N TYR A 35 -14.56 -5.66 -14.04
CA TYR A 35 -13.57 -6.43 -13.30
C TYR A 35 -12.69 -7.30 -14.21
N SER A 36 -13.29 -8.00 -15.18
CA SER A 36 -12.56 -8.89 -16.08
C SER A 36 -11.54 -8.13 -16.95
N SER A 37 -11.92 -6.96 -17.47
CA SER A 37 -10.98 -6.10 -18.19
C SER A 37 -9.86 -5.58 -17.29
N TYR A 38 -10.20 -5.14 -16.07
CA TYR A 38 -9.23 -4.58 -15.14
C TYR A 38 -8.22 -5.62 -14.65
N ILE A 39 -8.66 -6.81 -14.25
CA ILE A 39 -7.75 -7.86 -13.75
C ILE A 39 -6.79 -8.34 -14.84
N GLN A 40 -7.22 -8.40 -16.10
CA GLN A 40 -6.35 -8.78 -17.21
C GLN A 40 -5.22 -7.76 -17.46
N HIS A 41 -5.45 -6.48 -17.15
CA HIS A 41 -4.41 -5.45 -17.17
C HIS A 41 -3.42 -5.63 -16.01
N GLU A 42 -3.91 -5.93 -14.79
CA GLU A 42 -3.03 -6.24 -13.65
C GLU A 42 -2.25 -7.54 -13.81
N GLN A 43 -2.77 -8.50 -14.56
CA GLN A 43 -2.09 -9.75 -14.88
C GLN A 43 -1.12 -9.63 -16.06
N GLY A 44 -1.10 -8.48 -16.75
CA GLY A 44 -0.29 -8.28 -17.96
C GLY A 44 -0.76 -9.10 -19.17
N LEU A 45 -1.96 -9.69 -19.12
CA LEU A 45 -2.56 -10.44 -20.24
C LEU A 45 -2.95 -9.53 -21.41
N ARG A 46 -3.19 -8.24 -21.12
CA ARG A 46 -3.49 -7.20 -22.11
C ARG A 46 -2.73 -5.93 -21.78
N GLY A 47 -2.28 -5.23 -22.82
CA GLY A 47 -1.65 -3.92 -22.68
C GLY A 47 -2.61 -2.85 -22.15
N ILE A 48 -2.11 -1.93 -21.33
CA ILE A 48 -2.94 -0.99 -20.57
C ILE A 48 -3.11 0.37 -21.25
N SER A 49 -2.46 0.63 -22.39
CA SER A 49 -2.35 1.97 -23.01
C SER A 49 -3.68 2.67 -23.29
N ARG A 50 -4.75 1.93 -23.60
CA ARG A 50 -6.09 2.55 -23.81
C ARG A 50 -6.79 2.91 -22.50
N ALA A 51 -6.35 2.34 -21.38
CA ALA A 51 -6.93 2.51 -20.06
C ALA A 51 -6.00 3.25 -19.08
N SER A 52 -4.79 3.62 -19.49
CA SER A 52 -3.76 4.19 -18.64
C SER A 52 -4.18 5.52 -18.03
N ALA A 53 -4.68 6.47 -18.82
CA ALA A 53 -5.19 7.75 -18.32
C ALA A 53 -6.31 7.57 -17.26
N LYS A 54 -7.20 6.59 -17.48
CA LYS A 54 -8.29 6.26 -16.56
C LYS A 54 -7.76 5.74 -15.22
N TYR A 55 -6.78 4.84 -15.24
CA TYR A 55 -6.17 4.29 -14.02
C TYR A 55 -5.31 5.32 -13.31
N ALA A 56 -4.54 6.10 -14.06
CA ALA A 56 -3.69 7.15 -13.53
C ALA A 56 -4.50 8.17 -12.71
N LYS A 57 -5.60 8.66 -13.29
CA LYS A 57 -6.54 9.56 -12.60
C LYS A 57 -7.13 8.94 -11.33
N ALA A 58 -7.55 7.69 -11.39
CA ALA A 58 -8.19 7.01 -10.26
C ALA A 58 -7.23 6.74 -9.10
N PHE A 59 -5.99 6.37 -9.41
CA PHE A 59 -4.95 6.08 -8.43
C PHE A 59 -4.09 7.29 -8.05
N ARG A 60 -4.34 8.46 -8.63
CA ARG A 60 -3.63 9.72 -8.35
C ARG A 60 -2.13 9.59 -8.60
N ILE A 61 -1.79 9.03 -9.75
CA ILE A 61 -0.43 8.87 -10.27
C ILE A 61 -0.36 9.53 -11.65
N SER A 62 0.85 9.79 -12.14
CA SER A 62 1.03 10.23 -13.51
C SER A 62 0.83 9.06 -14.49
N GLU A 63 0.30 9.36 -15.68
CA GLU A 63 0.15 8.35 -16.73
C GLU A 63 1.51 7.90 -17.27
N GLY A 64 2.48 8.82 -17.35
CA GLY A 64 3.87 8.51 -17.67
C GLY A 64 4.45 7.49 -16.69
N TRP A 65 4.22 7.67 -15.38
CA TRP A 65 4.74 6.75 -14.39
C TRP A 65 4.15 5.35 -14.57
N LEU A 66 2.86 5.28 -14.87
CA LEU A 66 2.21 4.00 -15.13
C LEU A 66 2.79 3.31 -16.38
N LEU A 67 3.02 4.04 -17.47
CA LEU A 67 3.45 3.49 -18.75
C LEU A 67 4.96 3.22 -18.86
N THR A 68 5.79 4.13 -18.35
CA THR A 68 7.26 4.12 -18.51
C THR A 68 8.00 4.09 -17.17
N GLY A 69 7.36 4.48 -16.07
CA GLY A 69 7.98 4.63 -14.75
C GLY A 69 8.46 6.06 -14.43
N GLU A 70 8.30 7.01 -15.36
CA GLU A 70 8.74 8.40 -15.19
C GLU A 70 7.64 9.30 -14.61
N GLY A 71 7.99 10.20 -13.70
CA GLY A 71 7.05 11.14 -13.07
C GLY A 71 6.41 10.62 -11.79
N ASP A 72 5.27 11.21 -11.40
CA ASP A 72 4.70 10.99 -10.07
C ASP A 72 4.09 9.59 -9.89
N GLY A 73 4.75 8.79 -9.06
CA GLY A 73 4.26 7.48 -8.65
C GLY A 73 3.26 7.53 -7.50
N PRO A 74 2.73 6.37 -7.09
CA PRO A 74 1.78 6.28 -5.99
C PRO A 74 2.47 6.66 -4.69
N SER A 75 1.95 7.70 -4.04
CA SER A 75 2.24 7.97 -2.64
C SER A 75 1.36 7.06 -1.80
N PHE A 76 1.96 6.29 -0.89
CA PHE A 76 1.17 5.59 0.11
C PHE A 76 0.54 6.66 1.00
N PRO A 77 -0.81 6.73 1.10
CA PRO A 77 -1.43 7.46 2.17
C PRO A 77 -1.01 6.75 3.45
N ILE A 78 0.03 7.28 4.10
CA ILE A 78 0.28 7.08 5.51
C ILE A 78 -1.04 7.48 6.15
N PRO A 79 -1.84 6.55 6.74
CA PRO A 79 -3.10 6.92 7.32
C PRO A 79 -2.80 7.89 8.46
N ALA A 80 -3.09 9.18 8.26
CA ALA A 80 -2.83 10.24 9.24
C ALA A 80 -3.68 10.11 10.52
N THR A 81 -4.42 9.02 10.70
CA THR A 81 -5.23 8.72 11.88
C THR A 81 -4.86 7.39 12.55
N LYS A 82 -3.86 6.68 12.03
CA LYS A 82 -3.16 5.56 12.68
C LYS A 82 -1.68 5.65 12.35
N GLN A 83 -1.01 6.70 12.83
CA GLN A 83 0.38 6.51 13.24
C GLN A 83 0.32 5.42 14.30
N THR A 84 0.72 4.22 13.90
CA THR A 84 0.38 2.98 14.60
C THR A 84 0.74 3.11 16.08
N VAL A 85 -0.05 2.53 16.97
CA VAL A 85 0.29 2.52 18.41
C VAL A 85 1.74 2.04 18.59
N ASP A 86 2.20 1.14 17.72
CA ASP A 86 3.60 0.71 17.61
C ASP A 86 4.56 1.86 17.28
N GLU A 87 4.31 2.70 16.28
CA GLU A 87 5.11 3.89 15.99
C GLU A 87 5.13 4.88 17.16
N GLN A 88 4.00 5.10 17.82
CA GLN A 88 3.92 5.98 18.99
C GLN A 88 4.71 5.41 20.16
N ILE A 89 4.61 4.10 20.41
CA ILE A 89 5.40 3.38 21.41
C ILE A 89 6.88 3.47 21.06
N ILE A 90 7.28 3.23 19.82
CA ILE A 90 8.68 3.30 19.37
C ILE A 90 9.23 4.70 19.58
N ASN A 91 8.50 5.74 19.16
CA ASN A 91 8.93 7.14 19.35
C ASN A 91 9.03 7.52 20.83
N LEU A 92 8.12 7.03 21.67
CA LEU A 92 8.17 7.27 23.11
C LEU A 92 9.38 6.56 23.72
N LEU A 93 9.59 5.28 23.39
CA LEU A 93 10.74 4.50 23.85
C LEU A 93 12.07 5.15 23.43
N GLN A 94 12.17 5.74 22.25
CA GLN A 94 13.39 6.45 21.83
C GLN A 94 13.75 7.64 22.73
N LYS A 95 12.75 8.31 23.31
CA LYS A 95 12.93 9.48 24.20
C LYS A 95 13.09 9.11 25.68
N THR A 96 12.88 7.85 26.02
CA THR A 96 12.89 7.33 27.39
C THR A 96 14.28 6.86 27.83
N THR A 97 14.59 6.97 29.13
CA THR A 97 15.87 6.54 29.71
C THR A 97 16.01 5.01 29.72
N GLN A 98 17.23 4.48 29.91
CA GLN A 98 17.43 3.04 29.99
C GLN A 98 16.72 2.37 31.19
N PRO A 99 16.79 2.91 32.42
CA PRO A 99 16.05 2.34 33.56
C PRO A 99 14.53 2.26 33.34
N ASP A 100 13.97 3.27 32.68
CA ASP A 100 12.54 3.30 32.36
C ASP A 100 12.18 2.25 31.29
N LYS A 101 13.04 2.02 30.30
CA LYS A 101 12.87 0.96 29.29
C LYS A 101 12.84 -0.43 29.92
N GLU A 102 13.75 -0.70 30.85
CA GLU A 102 13.79 -1.96 31.60
C GLU A 102 12.50 -2.16 32.41
N THR A 103 12.03 -1.10 33.08
CA THR A 103 10.77 -1.11 33.81
C THR A 103 9.58 -1.43 32.90
N ILE A 104 9.49 -0.77 31.74
CA ILE A 104 8.44 -1.02 30.75
C ILE A 104 8.50 -2.47 30.24
N LEU A 105 9.69 -2.99 29.94
CA LEU A 105 9.86 -4.38 29.51
C LEU A 105 9.35 -5.37 30.57
N HIS A 106 9.66 -5.14 31.85
CA HIS A 106 9.15 -5.95 32.95
C HIS A 106 7.61 -5.91 33.04
N LEU A 107 6.98 -4.73 32.86
CA LEU A 107 5.53 -4.60 32.87
C LEU A 107 4.86 -5.36 31.72
N LEU A 108 5.40 -5.25 30.50
CA LEU A 108 4.87 -5.93 29.33
C LEU A 108 4.95 -7.46 29.48
N ASN A 109 6.08 -7.97 29.97
CA ASN A 109 6.25 -9.40 30.27
C ASN A 109 5.23 -9.89 31.30
N ARG A 110 4.92 -9.08 32.31
CA ARG A 110 3.92 -9.40 33.33
C ARG A 110 2.50 -9.44 32.76
N LEU A 111 2.15 -8.50 31.88
CA LEU A 111 0.84 -8.47 31.22
C LEU A 111 0.64 -9.73 30.36
N HIS A 112 1.62 -10.05 29.51
CA HIS A 112 1.59 -11.24 28.67
C HIS A 112 1.50 -12.55 29.48
N ALA A 113 2.16 -12.62 30.64
CA ALA A 113 2.08 -13.79 31.51
C ALA A 113 0.70 -13.96 32.17
N LYS A 114 -0.04 -12.88 32.42
CA LYS A 114 -1.41 -12.94 32.97
C LYS A 114 -2.45 -13.38 31.95
N GLU A 115 -2.29 -13.01 30.67
CA GLU A 115 -3.21 -13.41 29.59
C GLU A 115 -3.13 -14.91 29.24
N LYS A 116 -2.06 -15.59 29.67
CA LYS A 116 -1.84 -17.03 29.44
C LYS A 116 -2.41 -17.95 30.53
N LYS A 117 -3.10 -17.42 31.55
CA LYS A 117 -3.79 -18.18 32.59
C LYS A 117 -5.30 -18.08 32.40
#